data_AF-A0A2I1D0C0-F1
#
_entry.id   AF-A0A2I1D0C0-F1
#
_cell.length_a   1.000
_cell.length_b   1.000
_cell.length_c   1.000
_cell.angle_alpha   90.00
_cell.angle_beta   90.00
_cell.angle_gamma   90.00
#
_symmetry.space_group_name_H-M   'P 1'
#
loop_
_entity.id
_entity.type
_entity.pdbx_description
1 polymer ?
#
loop_
_entity_poly.entity_id
_entity_poly.type
_entity_poly.pdbx_seq_one_letter_code
_entity_poly.pdbx_strand_id
1 'polypeptide(L)'
;MGQRRQRKLRDALLQNITDICDKEGFADRTRPMLENDRPYRANYGHMHRVLKDCSVCAHVAEGGPVVCERALTMSCEQLGCDEDQTMSRERKANDTPAIHFGGFSSSDQVMKSAQDRDRIAKQEDILGFEMESAGVWDNFPTVVIKGVCDYADSHKNKKWRQYASVTAAAGAKAFLQQWMMTNQNNTRATGGAGFETAAGNGIGQQRALLENNGNVGIQGLYQAFHGHVTMR
;
A
#
# COMPACT_ATOMS: atom_id res chain seq x y z
N MET A 1 7.59 -14.60 -14.03
CA MET A 1 6.29 -15.29 -13.99
C MET A 1 5.75 -15.40 -15.42
N GLY A 2 5.20 -16.54 -15.87
CA GLY A 2 4.67 -16.66 -17.24
C GLY A 2 3.32 -15.96 -17.41
N GLN A 3 3.10 -15.29 -18.55
CA GLN A 3 1.89 -14.48 -18.86
C GLN A 3 0.56 -15.21 -18.57
N ARG A 4 0.51 -16.53 -18.80
CA ARG A 4 -0.67 -17.37 -18.53
C ARG A 4 -1.03 -17.47 -17.05
N ARG A 5 -0.05 -17.57 -16.14
CA ARG A 5 -0.30 -17.63 -14.69
C ARG A 5 -0.82 -16.30 -14.16
N GLN A 6 -0.25 -15.19 -14.65
CA GLN A 6 -0.68 -13.85 -14.27
C GLN A 6 -2.12 -13.55 -14.72
N ARG A 7 -2.50 -13.97 -15.94
CA ARG A 7 -3.89 -13.88 -16.41
C ARG A 7 -4.84 -14.67 -15.53
N LYS A 8 -4.54 -15.94 -15.22
CA LYS A 8 -5.38 -16.76 -14.33
C LYS A 8 -5.57 -16.13 -12.95
N LEU A 9 -4.49 -15.59 -12.38
CA LEU A 9 -4.56 -14.91 -11.08
C LEU A 9 -5.47 -13.67 -11.14
N ARG A 10 -5.36 -12.88 -12.20
CA ARG A 10 -6.22 -11.72 -12.44
C ARG A 10 -7.69 -12.13 -12.62
N ASP A 11 -7.97 -13.14 -13.44
CA ASP A 11 -9.33 -13.61 -13.69
C ASP A 11 -9.98 -14.11 -12.38
N ALA A 12 -9.22 -14.88 -11.58
CA ALA A 12 -9.66 -15.35 -10.26
C ALA A 12 -9.87 -14.19 -9.27
N LEU A 13 -9.00 -13.17 -9.28
CA LEU A 13 -9.18 -11.96 -8.47
C LEU A 13 -10.53 -11.30 -8.79
N LEU A 14 -10.84 -11.07 -10.06
CA LEU A 14 -12.08 -10.40 -10.46
C LEU A 14 -13.33 -11.19 -10.05
N GLN A 15 -13.33 -12.50 -10.30
CA GLN A 15 -14.42 -13.36 -9.85
C GLN A 15 -14.59 -13.29 -8.33
N ASN A 16 -13.49 -13.38 -7.58
CA ASN A 16 -13.54 -13.34 -6.13
C ASN A 16 -14.01 -11.99 -5.58
N ILE A 17 -13.76 -10.87 -6.26
CA ILE A 17 -14.30 -9.56 -5.89
C ILE A 17 -15.82 -9.58 -6.03
N THR A 18 -16.34 -10.02 -7.18
CA THR A 18 -17.78 -10.17 -7.42
C THR A 18 -18.42 -11.06 -6.35
N ASP A 19 -17.85 -12.25 -6.10
CA ASP A 19 -18.33 -13.17 -5.08
C ASP A 19 -18.41 -12.56 -3.67
N ILE A 20 -17.50 -11.63 -3.34
CA ILE A 20 -17.50 -10.95 -2.03
C ILE A 20 -18.57 -9.86 -2.01
N CYS A 21 -18.66 -9.04 -3.05
CA CYS A 21 -19.62 -7.94 -3.14
C CYS A 21 -21.08 -8.41 -3.20
N ASP A 22 -21.34 -9.60 -3.75
CA ASP A 22 -22.68 -10.19 -3.82
C ASP A 22 -23.18 -10.74 -2.46
N LYS A 23 -22.30 -10.83 -1.45
CA LYS A 23 -22.68 -11.26 -0.10
C LYS A 23 -23.42 -10.15 0.64
N GLU A 24 -24.35 -10.57 1.49
CA GLU A 24 -25.06 -9.67 2.41
C GLU A 24 -24.06 -8.88 3.27
N GLY A 25 -24.22 -7.55 3.31
CA GLY A 25 -23.33 -6.64 4.05
C GLY A 25 -22.04 -6.22 3.33
N PHE A 26 -21.89 -6.54 2.04
CA PHE A 26 -20.71 -6.17 1.23
C PHE A 26 -21.04 -5.40 -0.06
N ALA A 27 -22.31 -5.17 -0.38
CA ALA A 27 -22.74 -4.50 -1.62
C ALA A 27 -22.26 -3.04 -1.73
N ASP A 28 -21.99 -2.37 -0.61
CA ASP A 28 -21.47 -0.99 -0.55
C ASP A 28 -19.94 -0.90 -0.74
N ARG A 29 -19.24 -2.04 -0.73
CA ARG A 29 -17.77 -2.10 -0.78
C ARG A 29 -17.22 -2.16 -2.20
N THR A 30 -17.97 -1.62 -3.15
CA THR A 30 -17.61 -1.57 -4.56
C THR A 30 -16.51 -0.53 -4.81
N ARG A 31 -15.93 -0.59 -6.00
CA ARG A 31 -14.85 0.33 -6.39
C ARG A 31 -15.36 1.78 -6.33
N PRO A 32 -14.71 2.68 -5.58
CA PRO A 32 -15.09 4.08 -5.57
C PRO A 32 -14.98 4.70 -6.97
N MET A 33 -15.90 5.62 -7.26
CA MET A 33 -15.95 6.35 -8.52
C MET A 33 -14.73 7.27 -8.72
N LEU A 34 -14.51 7.70 -9.97
CA LEU A 34 -13.34 8.52 -10.36
C LEU A 34 -13.23 9.83 -9.57
N GLU A 35 -14.34 10.48 -9.21
CA GLU A 35 -14.29 11.72 -8.42
C GLU A 35 -13.73 11.51 -7.02
N ASN A 36 -13.66 10.28 -6.54
CA ASN A 36 -13.07 9.92 -5.26
C ASN A 36 -11.59 9.57 -5.39
N ASP A 37 -10.99 9.72 -6.57
CA ASP A 37 -9.57 9.50 -6.82
C ASP A 37 -8.86 10.78 -7.19
N ARG A 38 -8.52 11.54 -6.15
CA ARG A 38 -7.91 12.85 -6.29
C ARG A 38 -6.54 12.83 -5.63
N PRO A 39 -5.51 12.28 -6.29
CA PRO A 39 -4.14 12.44 -5.81
C PRO A 39 -3.74 13.90 -5.95
N TYR A 40 -3.16 14.48 -4.90
CA TYR A 40 -2.58 15.82 -4.96
C TYR A 40 -1.10 15.77 -5.35
N ARG A 41 -0.58 16.87 -5.87
CA ARG A 41 0.86 17.04 -6.12
C ARG A 41 1.64 16.82 -4.83
N ALA A 42 2.84 16.24 -4.95
CA ALA A 42 3.61 15.86 -3.76
C ALA A 42 4.00 17.05 -2.87
N ASN A 43 4.29 18.20 -3.47
CA ASN A 43 4.62 19.44 -2.77
C ASN A 43 3.40 20.22 -2.25
N TYR A 44 2.20 19.69 -2.43
CA TYR A 44 0.97 20.33 -1.96
C TYR A 44 0.55 19.73 -0.62
N GLY A 45 0.53 20.57 0.42
CA GLY A 45 0.20 20.16 1.79
C GLY A 45 -1.28 20.29 2.12
N HIS A 46 -1.81 19.32 2.87
CA HIS A 46 -3.16 19.34 3.43
C HIS A 46 -3.23 20.23 4.69
N MET A 47 -3.11 21.54 4.52
CA MET A 47 -2.90 22.52 5.60
C MET A 47 -3.95 23.65 5.63
N HIS A 48 -4.02 24.39 6.73
CA HIS A 48 -4.86 25.58 6.85
C HIS A 48 -4.44 26.63 5.80
N ARG A 49 -5.40 27.14 5.02
CA ARG A 49 -5.15 28.15 3.97
C ARG A 49 -5.01 29.54 4.54
N VAL A 50 -5.72 29.82 5.63
CA VAL A 50 -5.54 31.06 6.40
C VAL A 50 -4.41 30.84 7.41
N LEU A 51 -3.19 31.25 7.04
CA LEU A 51 -1.99 31.00 7.84
C LEU A 51 -2.01 31.66 9.23
N LYS A 52 -2.82 32.71 9.41
CA LYS A 52 -3.00 33.37 10.71
C LYS A 52 -3.67 32.46 11.75
N ASP A 53 -4.39 31.44 11.32
CA ASP A 53 -5.16 30.55 12.20
C ASP A 53 -4.33 29.40 12.76
N CYS A 54 -3.10 29.22 12.27
CA CYS A 54 -2.24 28.13 12.71
C CYS A 54 -0.76 28.49 12.56
N SER A 55 -0.10 28.68 13.72
CA SER A 55 1.35 28.90 13.76
C SER A 55 2.11 27.78 13.08
N VAL A 56 1.70 26.51 13.21
CA VAL A 56 2.40 25.38 12.59
C VAL A 56 2.30 25.41 11.06
N CYS A 57 1.10 25.53 10.51
CA CYS A 57 0.88 25.58 9.06
C CYS A 57 1.46 26.85 8.41
N ALA A 58 1.67 27.93 9.17
CA ALA A 58 2.33 29.13 8.67
C ALA A 58 3.82 28.93 8.34
N HIS A 59 4.46 27.87 8.84
CA HIS A 59 5.86 27.60 8.57
C HIS A 59 6.03 26.79 7.28
N VAL A 60 7.04 27.17 6.50
CA VAL A 60 7.55 26.38 5.38
C VAL A 60 8.90 25.82 5.81
N ALA A 61 9.06 24.50 5.74
CA ALA A 61 10.35 23.84 5.98
C ALA A 61 11.09 23.63 4.65
N GLU A 62 12.39 23.35 4.70
CA GLU A 62 13.19 23.02 3.51
C GLU A 62 12.60 21.82 2.72
N GLY A 63 11.85 20.96 3.40
CA GLY A 63 11.15 19.81 2.83
C GLY A 63 9.75 20.09 2.27
N GLY A 64 9.21 21.31 2.33
CA GLY A 64 7.87 21.65 1.85
C GLY A 64 6.89 22.13 2.93
N PRO A 65 5.57 22.11 2.65
CA PRO A 65 4.57 22.63 3.57
C PRO A 65 4.44 21.78 4.84
N VAL A 66 4.42 22.44 6.00
CA VAL A 66 4.25 21.76 7.30
C VAL A 66 2.76 21.61 7.62
N VAL A 67 2.33 20.38 7.87
CA VAL A 67 0.93 20.07 8.18
C VAL A 67 0.78 19.78 9.68
N CYS A 68 -0.14 20.47 10.35
CA CYS A 68 -0.43 20.24 11.77
C CYS A 68 -1.45 19.10 11.97
N GLU A 69 -1.46 18.50 13.17
CA GLU A 69 -2.34 17.35 13.47
C GLU A 69 -3.84 17.68 13.33
N ARG A 70 -4.22 18.93 13.59
CA ARG A 70 -5.60 19.41 13.35
C ARG A 70 -5.95 19.34 11.86
N ALA A 71 -5.10 19.87 11.00
CA ALA A 71 -5.34 19.86 9.56
C ALA A 71 -5.43 18.40 9.04
N LEU A 72 -4.58 17.49 9.53
CA LEU A 72 -4.61 16.07 9.19
C LEU A 72 -5.92 15.35 9.54
N THR A 73 -6.75 15.88 10.42
CA THR A 73 -8.04 15.28 10.79
C THR A 73 -9.23 15.91 10.07
N MET A 74 -9.03 17.07 9.43
CA MET A 74 -10.04 17.78 8.65
C MET A 74 -10.13 17.23 7.22
N SER A 75 -11.26 17.44 6.56
CA SER A 75 -11.45 17.08 5.16
C SER A 75 -10.83 18.12 4.21
N CYS A 76 -10.64 17.75 2.94
CA CYS A 76 -10.12 18.67 1.92
C CYS A 76 -11.04 19.88 1.74
N GLU A 77 -12.35 19.67 1.83
CA GLU A 77 -13.39 20.69 1.71
C GLU A 77 -13.33 21.68 2.89
N GLN A 78 -13.13 21.17 4.11
CA GLN A 78 -13.03 22.02 5.31
C GLN A 78 -11.79 22.90 5.30
N LEU A 79 -10.67 22.40 4.77
CA LEU A 79 -9.45 23.20 4.61
C LEU A 79 -9.45 24.04 3.34
N GLY A 80 -10.40 23.85 2.42
CA GLY A 80 -10.40 24.54 1.12
C GLY A 80 -9.18 24.15 0.28
N CYS A 81 -8.94 22.84 0.10
CA CYS A 81 -7.86 22.40 -0.77
C CYS A 81 -8.17 22.75 -2.23
N ASP A 82 -7.19 23.37 -2.89
CA ASP A 82 -7.18 23.74 -4.29
C ASP A 82 -7.24 22.51 -5.21
N GLU A 83 -8.32 22.40 -5.98
CA GLU A 83 -8.54 21.30 -6.92
C GLU A 83 -7.54 21.35 -8.09
N ASP A 84 -6.97 22.50 -8.42
CA ASP A 84 -5.95 22.63 -9.48
C ASP A 84 -4.62 21.95 -9.10
N GLN A 85 -4.46 21.62 -7.81
CA GLN A 85 -3.33 20.85 -7.30
C GLN A 85 -3.55 19.33 -7.39
N THR A 86 -4.74 18.90 -7.83
CA THR A 86 -4.99 17.49 -8.12
C THR A 86 -4.31 17.06 -9.42
N MET A 87 -3.82 15.84 -9.44
CA MET A 87 -3.20 15.25 -10.63
C MET A 87 -4.24 14.43 -11.38
N SER A 88 -4.41 14.74 -12.66
CA SER A 88 -5.23 13.92 -13.55
C SER A 88 -4.62 12.53 -13.69
N ARG A 89 -5.47 11.50 -13.58
CA ARG A 89 -5.11 10.12 -13.88
C ARG A 89 -5.99 9.61 -15.01
N GLU A 90 -5.37 9.10 -16.06
CA GLU A 90 -6.08 8.37 -17.10
C GLU A 90 -6.54 7.02 -16.54
N ARG A 91 -7.78 6.99 -16.02
CA ARG A 91 -8.43 5.74 -15.61
C ARG A 91 -9.63 5.47 -16.49
N LYS A 92 -9.64 4.28 -17.10
CA LYS A 92 -10.79 3.81 -17.86
C LYS A 92 -11.93 3.48 -16.88
N ALA A 93 -13.18 3.73 -17.28
CA ALA A 93 -14.35 3.39 -16.46
C ALA A 93 -14.38 1.88 -16.09
N ASN A 94 -13.90 1.02 -16.99
CA ASN A 94 -13.82 -0.43 -16.81
C ASN A 94 -12.45 -0.92 -16.31
N ASP A 95 -11.68 -0.03 -15.68
CA ASP A 95 -10.36 -0.40 -15.19
C ASP A 95 -10.50 -1.36 -14.01
N THR A 96 -9.88 -2.53 -14.16
CA THR A 96 -9.94 -3.62 -13.21
C THR A 96 -8.71 -3.59 -12.30
N PRO A 97 -8.82 -4.02 -11.03
CA PRO A 97 -7.69 -3.99 -10.12
C PRO A 97 -6.50 -4.77 -10.69
N ALA A 98 -5.34 -4.13 -10.63
CA ALA A 98 -4.07 -4.71 -11.04
C ALA A 98 -3.38 -5.37 -9.84
N ILE A 99 -2.59 -6.42 -10.14
CA ILE A 99 -1.75 -7.09 -9.15
C ILE A 99 -0.31 -6.66 -9.41
N HIS A 100 0.32 -6.11 -8.39
CA HIS A 100 1.71 -5.68 -8.41
C HIS A 100 2.53 -6.56 -7.45
N PHE A 101 3.77 -6.86 -7.82
CA PHE A 101 4.71 -7.60 -6.99
C PHE A 101 5.92 -6.70 -6.73
N GLY A 102 6.29 -6.53 -5.47
CA GLY A 102 7.41 -5.69 -5.05
C GLY A 102 7.46 -5.54 -3.53
N GLY A 103 8.43 -4.76 -3.07
CA GLY A 103 8.65 -4.49 -1.64
C GLY A 103 7.61 -3.53 -1.04
N PHE A 104 7.43 -3.62 0.27
CA PHE A 104 6.71 -2.63 1.07
C PHE A 104 7.64 -2.09 2.15
N SER A 105 7.42 -0.84 2.57
CA SER A 105 7.97 -0.34 3.82
C SER A 105 6.96 -0.50 4.95
N SER A 106 7.42 -1.07 6.06
CA SER A 106 6.66 -1.19 7.30
C SER A 106 7.14 -0.16 8.31
N SER A 107 6.21 0.46 9.04
CA SER A 107 6.51 1.41 10.11
C SER A 107 5.39 1.43 11.16
N ASP A 108 5.72 1.77 12.41
CA ASP A 108 4.73 2.00 13.47
C ASP A 108 3.94 3.32 13.29
N GLN A 109 4.30 4.11 12.28
CA GLN A 109 3.67 5.39 11.96
C GLN A 109 3.12 5.40 10.53
N VAL A 110 1.95 6.04 10.39
CA VAL A 110 1.34 6.30 9.07
C VAL A 110 2.21 7.28 8.30
N MET A 111 2.59 6.93 7.07
CA MET A 111 3.18 7.88 6.12
C MET A 111 2.15 8.94 5.72
N LYS A 112 2.45 10.22 5.99
CA LYS A 112 1.55 11.37 5.74
C LYS A 112 2.20 12.46 4.88
N SER A 113 3.34 12.18 4.25
CA SER A 113 4.12 13.14 3.48
C SER A 113 4.38 12.57 2.09
N ALA A 114 3.78 13.19 1.07
CA ALA A 114 3.96 12.75 -0.31
C ALA A 114 5.41 12.88 -0.79
N GLN A 115 6.13 13.90 -0.31
CA GLN A 115 7.55 14.08 -0.64
C GLN A 115 8.42 13.01 0.00
N ASP A 116 8.19 12.68 1.28
CA ASP A 116 8.92 11.60 1.94
C ASP A 116 8.56 10.25 1.34
N ARG A 117 7.28 10.02 1.02
CA ARG A 117 6.83 8.85 0.28
C ARG A 117 7.60 8.68 -1.03
N ASP A 118 7.64 9.72 -1.88
CA ASP A 118 8.30 9.62 -3.19
C ASP A 118 9.82 9.42 -3.03
N ARG A 119 10.43 10.12 -2.07
CA ARG A 119 11.86 9.98 -1.75
C ARG A 119 12.19 8.57 -1.28
N ILE A 120 11.48 8.04 -0.29
CA ILE A 120 11.70 6.70 0.28
C ILE A 120 11.36 5.63 -0.74
N ALA A 121 10.23 5.76 -1.47
CA ALA A 121 9.85 4.81 -2.51
C ALA A 121 10.93 4.66 -3.58
N LYS A 122 11.57 5.77 -3.99
CA LYS A 122 12.68 5.76 -4.94
C LYS A 122 13.97 5.22 -4.32
N GLN A 123 14.29 5.60 -3.08
CA GLN A 123 15.51 5.17 -2.41
C GLN A 123 15.52 3.67 -2.12
N GLU A 124 14.37 3.13 -1.74
CA GLU A 124 14.22 1.76 -1.26
C GLU A 124 13.53 0.82 -2.27
N ASP A 125 13.23 1.28 -3.49
CA ASP A 125 12.56 0.50 -4.55
C ASP A 125 11.29 -0.25 -4.06
N ILE A 126 10.45 0.43 -3.29
CA ILE A 126 9.21 -0.12 -2.71
C ILE A 126 7.97 0.37 -3.46
N LEU A 127 6.91 -0.43 -3.40
CA LEU A 127 5.61 -0.12 -4.02
C LEU A 127 4.64 0.58 -3.08
N GLY A 128 4.85 0.52 -1.76
CA GLY A 128 3.91 1.10 -0.81
C GLY A 128 4.37 1.04 0.63
N PHE A 129 3.56 1.66 1.49
CA PHE A 129 3.79 1.81 2.93
C PHE A 129 2.64 1.15 3.68
N GLU A 130 2.95 0.47 4.78
CA GLU A 130 1.99 -0.21 5.65
C GLU A 130 2.53 -0.27 7.09
N MET A 131 1.75 -0.82 8.05
CA MET A 131 2.10 -0.71 9.47
C MET A 131 2.22 -2.02 10.25
N GLU A 132 1.88 -3.17 9.66
CA GLU A 132 1.63 -4.38 10.45
C GLU A 132 2.51 -5.57 10.09
N SER A 133 3.08 -5.59 8.87
CA SER A 133 3.64 -6.83 8.32
C SER A 133 5.00 -7.20 8.92
N ALA A 134 5.81 -6.23 9.34
CA ALA A 134 7.14 -6.49 9.90
C ALA A 134 7.11 -7.45 11.10
N GLY A 135 6.16 -7.27 12.03
CA GLY A 135 6.08 -8.11 13.23
C GLY A 135 5.72 -9.58 12.95
N VAL A 136 4.99 -9.85 11.86
CA VAL A 136 4.61 -11.22 11.48
C VAL A 136 5.75 -11.90 10.73
N TRP A 137 6.40 -11.18 9.81
CA TRP A 137 7.46 -11.73 8.96
C TRP A 137 8.68 -12.21 9.75
N ASP A 138 9.03 -11.52 10.85
CA ASP A 138 10.19 -11.89 11.68
C ASP A 138 10.08 -13.30 12.30
N ASN A 139 8.86 -13.85 12.37
CA ASN A 139 8.58 -15.10 13.06
C ASN A 139 8.12 -16.23 12.13
N PHE A 140 7.61 -15.91 10.94
CA PHE A 140 6.98 -16.90 10.05
C PHE A 140 7.30 -16.64 8.57
N PRO A 141 7.51 -17.70 7.75
CA PRO A 141 7.48 -17.57 6.30
C PRO A 141 6.15 -16.95 5.86
N THR A 142 6.21 -15.72 5.36
CA THR A 142 5.04 -14.88 5.14
C THR A 142 4.96 -14.41 3.70
N VAL A 143 3.75 -14.26 3.18
CA VAL A 143 3.47 -13.49 1.96
C VAL A 143 2.48 -12.40 2.32
N VAL A 144 2.86 -11.16 2.07
CA VAL A 144 2.03 -9.99 2.38
C VAL A 144 1.17 -9.66 1.16
N ILE A 145 -0.15 -9.58 1.36
CA ILE A 145 -1.11 -9.21 0.32
C ILE A 145 -1.92 -8.01 0.84
N LYS A 146 -1.78 -6.86 0.17
CA LYS A 146 -2.41 -5.60 0.57
C LYS A 146 -3.24 -5.03 -0.58
N GLY A 147 -4.34 -4.36 -0.22
CA GLY A 147 -5.09 -3.50 -1.14
C GLY A 147 -4.71 -2.04 -0.88
N VAL A 148 -4.63 -1.23 -1.93
CA VAL A 148 -4.26 0.18 -1.83
C VAL A 148 -5.49 1.01 -1.41
N CYS A 149 -5.39 1.70 -0.27
CA CYS A 149 -6.50 2.44 0.32
C CYS A 149 -6.28 3.96 0.43
N ASP A 150 -5.06 4.45 0.24
CA ASP A 150 -4.72 5.86 0.17
C ASP A 150 -3.39 6.05 -0.59
N TYR A 151 -2.96 7.31 -0.70
CA TYR A 151 -1.76 7.71 -1.43
C TYR A 151 -0.55 7.89 -0.51
N ALA A 152 -0.60 7.50 0.76
CA ALA A 152 0.46 7.77 1.73
C ALA A 152 0.89 9.25 1.73
N ASP A 153 -0.09 10.15 1.67
CA ASP A 153 0.09 11.60 1.75
C ASP A 153 -0.75 12.19 2.89
N SER A 154 -0.76 13.52 2.99
CA SER A 154 -1.50 14.22 4.03
C SER A 154 -3.02 14.25 3.78
N HIS A 155 -3.50 13.89 2.59
CA HIS A 155 -4.91 14.02 2.19
C HIS A 155 -5.66 12.71 2.46
N LYS A 156 -6.31 12.63 3.63
CA LYS A 156 -7.04 11.42 4.01
C LYS A 156 -8.22 11.17 3.07
N ASN A 157 -8.25 9.97 2.47
CA ASN A 157 -9.38 9.47 1.72
C ASN A 157 -9.84 8.12 2.26
N LYS A 158 -10.92 8.12 3.05
CA LYS A 158 -11.42 6.90 3.70
C LYS A 158 -12.26 6.01 2.79
N LYS A 159 -12.74 6.53 1.64
CA LYS A 159 -13.69 5.83 0.77
C LYS A 159 -13.10 4.56 0.14
N TRP A 160 -11.77 4.53 -0.06
CA TRP A 160 -11.09 3.39 -0.68
C TRP A 160 -10.84 2.22 0.27
N ARG A 161 -10.94 2.40 1.59
CA ARG A 161 -10.57 1.37 2.58
C ARG A 161 -11.40 0.10 2.45
N GLN A 162 -12.72 0.22 2.32
CA GLN A 162 -13.60 -0.94 2.19
C GLN A 162 -13.29 -1.73 0.92
N TYR A 163 -13.18 -1.05 -0.22
CA TYR A 163 -12.83 -1.68 -1.50
C TYR A 163 -11.42 -2.29 -1.47
N ALA A 164 -10.43 -1.60 -0.91
CA ALA A 164 -9.08 -2.11 -0.73
C ALA A 164 -9.07 -3.42 0.05
N SER A 165 -9.81 -3.51 1.16
CA SER A 165 -9.96 -4.74 1.94
C SER A 165 -10.59 -5.87 1.12
N VAL A 166 -11.62 -5.58 0.32
CA VAL A 166 -12.23 -6.58 -0.58
C VAL A 166 -11.21 -7.09 -1.61
N THR A 167 -10.48 -6.18 -2.27
CA THR A 167 -9.46 -6.56 -3.26
C THR A 167 -8.31 -7.37 -2.65
N ALA A 168 -7.88 -7.05 -1.42
CA ALA A 168 -6.86 -7.80 -0.71
C ALA A 168 -7.32 -9.23 -0.38
N ALA A 169 -8.54 -9.38 0.16
CA ALA A 169 -9.12 -10.68 0.49
C ALA A 169 -9.35 -11.53 -0.78
N ALA A 170 -9.87 -10.93 -1.84
CA ALA A 170 -10.06 -11.59 -3.13
C ALA A 170 -8.72 -12.01 -3.75
N GLY A 171 -7.70 -11.16 -3.65
CA GLY A 171 -6.33 -11.45 -4.08
C GLY A 171 -5.69 -12.60 -3.31
N ALA A 172 -5.87 -12.62 -1.98
CA ALA A 172 -5.41 -13.72 -1.14
C ALA A 172 -6.08 -15.05 -1.49
N LYS A 173 -7.40 -15.06 -1.69
CA LYS A 173 -8.13 -16.25 -2.15
C LYS A 173 -7.62 -16.72 -3.52
N ALA A 174 -7.45 -15.81 -4.47
CA ALA A 174 -6.93 -16.12 -5.80
C ALA A 174 -5.50 -16.71 -5.75
N PHE A 175 -4.65 -16.13 -4.90
CA PHE A 175 -3.29 -16.62 -4.68
C PHE A 175 -3.28 -18.05 -4.12
N LEU A 176 -4.07 -18.31 -3.07
CA LEU A 176 -4.14 -19.64 -2.44
C LEU A 176 -4.68 -20.71 -3.42
N GLN A 177 -5.66 -20.37 -4.24
CA GLN A 177 -6.17 -21.27 -5.29
C GLN A 177 -5.05 -21.69 -6.27
N GLN A 178 -4.23 -20.75 -6.72
CA GLN A 178 -3.09 -21.05 -7.62
C GLN A 178 -1.99 -21.85 -6.90
N TRP A 179 -1.72 -21.52 -5.64
CA TRP A 179 -0.73 -22.23 -4.81
C TRP A 179 -1.10 -23.71 -4.64
N MET A 180 -2.34 -23.99 -4.24
CA MET A 180 -2.83 -25.36 -4.05
C MET A 180 -2.82 -26.17 -5.34
N MET A 181 -3.23 -25.57 -6.47
CA MET A 181 -3.18 -26.23 -7.78
C MET A 181 -1.75 -26.60 -8.20
N THR A 182 -0.78 -25.75 -7.86
CA THR A 182 0.64 -26.02 -8.17
C THR A 182 1.17 -27.17 -7.31
N ASN A 183 0.86 -27.19 -6.01
CA ASN A 183 1.27 -28.28 -5.11
C ASN A 183 0.61 -29.62 -5.45
N GLN A 184 -0.66 -29.64 -5.86
CA GLN A 184 -1.35 -30.87 -6.29
C GLN A 184 -0.77 -31.45 -7.58
N ASN A 185 -0.37 -30.59 -8.53
CA ASN A 185 0.30 -31.03 -9.75
C ASN A 185 1.71 -31.56 -9.46
N ASN A 186 2.41 -31.00 -8.46
CA ASN A 186 3.73 -31.46 -8.06
C ASN A 186 3.67 -32.81 -7.31
N THR A 187 2.71 -32.97 -6.38
CA THR A 187 2.48 -34.23 -5.66
C THR A 187 1.98 -35.38 -6.55
N ARG A 188 1.29 -35.08 -7.66
CA ARG A 188 0.99 -36.10 -8.68
C ARG A 188 2.19 -36.47 -9.56
N ALA A 189 3.18 -35.58 -9.69
CA ALA A 189 4.41 -35.85 -10.44
C ALA A 189 5.48 -36.57 -9.60
N THR A 190 5.46 -36.40 -8.27
CA THR A 190 6.37 -37.07 -7.35
C THR A 190 5.61 -37.94 -6.36
N GLY A 191 5.46 -39.23 -6.69
CA GLY A 191 5.10 -40.22 -5.68
C GLY A 191 6.14 -40.23 -4.56
N GLY A 192 5.72 -39.85 -3.35
CA GLY A 192 6.41 -40.08 -2.09
C GLY A 192 7.77 -39.40 -1.89
N ALA A 193 7.78 -38.20 -1.31
CA ALA A 193 8.85 -37.75 -0.41
C ALA A 193 8.35 -36.57 0.42
N GLY A 194 8.65 -36.61 1.72
CA GLY A 194 8.15 -35.69 2.73
C GLY A 194 8.64 -34.25 2.59
N PHE A 195 8.02 -33.40 3.40
CA PHE A 195 8.33 -31.98 3.57
C PHE A 195 9.73 -31.84 4.20
N GLU A 196 10.78 -31.63 3.40
CA GLU A 196 12.08 -31.18 3.91
C GLU A 196 12.11 -29.64 3.93
N THR A 197 12.14 -29.11 5.15
CA THR A 197 12.38 -27.70 5.45
C THR A 197 13.86 -27.36 5.22
N ALA A 198 14.17 -26.68 4.12
CA ALA A 198 15.45 -25.98 3.98
C ALA A 198 15.31 -24.57 4.57
N ALA A 199 15.74 -24.42 5.82
CA ALA A 199 16.05 -23.13 6.43
C ALA A 199 17.22 -22.50 5.67
N GLY A 200 16.92 -21.62 4.73
CA GLY A 200 17.91 -20.83 4.01
C GLY A 200 18.34 -19.64 4.85
N ASN A 201 19.39 -19.83 5.65
CA ASN A 201 20.14 -18.75 6.27
C ASN A 201 20.83 -17.89 5.20
N GLY A 202 20.59 -16.58 5.24
CA GLY A 202 21.52 -15.56 4.72
C GLY A 202 21.03 -14.78 3.51
N ILE A 203 20.56 -13.55 3.75
CA ILE A 203 20.81 -12.38 2.87
C ILE A 203 20.60 -11.09 3.69
N GLY A 204 21.55 -10.16 3.54
CA GLY A 204 21.91 -9.13 4.53
C GLY A 204 20.82 -8.11 4.89
N GLN A 205 20.70 -7.90 6.20
CA GLN A 205 20.03 -6.75 6.79
C GLN A 205 20.89 -5.51 6.57
N GLN A 206 20.48 -4.58 5.70
CA GLN A 206 21.04 -3.24 5.73
C GLN A 206 20.14 -2.38 6.60
N ARG A 207 20.48 -2.36 7.90
CA ARG A 207 19.87 -1.48 8.90
C ARG A 207 20.30 -0.04 8.57
N ALA A 208 19.58 0.65 7.71
CA ALA A 208 19.77 2.09 7.54
C ALA A 208 19.14 2.81 8.75
N LEU A 209 19.93 3.02 9.80
CA LEU A 209 19.61 4.01 10.82
C LEU A 209 19.76 5.39 10.17
N LEU A 210 18.65 6.02 9.80
CA LEU A 210 18.65 7.42 9.44
C LEU A 210 18.79 8.24 10.74
N GLU A 211 20.03 8.46 11.18
CA GLU A 211 20.34 9.50 12.16
C GLU A 211 20.14 10.86 11.48
N ASN A 212 19.01 11.52 11.77
CA ASN A 212 18.83 12.91 11.39
C ASN A 212 19.24 13.81 12.56
N ASN A 213 20.31 14.56 12.34
CA ASN A 213 20.80 15.63 13.19
C ASN A 213 19.70 16.67 13.42
N GLY A 214 19.13 16.64 14.62
CA GLY A 214 18.45 17.75 15.29
C GLY A 214 17.46 18.55 14.43
N ASN A 215 16.21 18.11 14.36
CA ASN A 215 15.06 19.01 14.45
C ASN A 215 13.77 18.24 14.77
N VAL A 216 12.95 18.86 15.61
CA VAL A 216 11.86 18.25 16.37
C VAL A 216 10.66 17.92 15.47
N GLY A 217 10.31 16.63 15.38
CA GLY A 217 8.99 16.15 14.95
C GLY A 217 9.04 14.99 13.95
N ILE A 218 8.52 13.84 14.38
CA ILE A 218 8.23 12.61 13.60
C ILE A 218 9.43 11.69 13.36
N GLN A 219 9.88 11.02 14.42
CA GLN A 219 10.72 9.82 14.33
C GLN A 219 9.83 8.60 14.11
N GLY A 220 9.71 8.13 12.87
CA GLY A 220 9.23 6.79 12.55
C GLY A 220 10.35 6.04 11.84
N LEU A 221 10.78 4.89 12.37
CA LEU A 221 11.76 4.03 11.72
C LEU A 221 11.07 3.31 10.56
N TYR A 222 11.32 3.74 9.33
CA TYR A 222 10.86 3.03 8.14
C TYR A 222 11.83 1.87 7.85
N GLN A 223 11.34 0.64 7.89
CA GLN A 223 12.09 -0.51 7.40
C GLN A 223 11.53 -0.92 6.02
N ALA A 224 12.35 -0.83 4.99
CA ALA A 224 12.02 -1.33 3.67
C ALA A 224 12.48 -2.79 3.56
N PHE A 225 11.54 -3.67 3.22
CA PHE A 225 11.83 -5.10 3.11
C PHE A 225 11.84 -5.52 1.64
N HIS A 226 13.01 -5.95 1.19
CA HIS A 226 13.21 -6.49 -0.15
C HIS A 226 12.96 -8.00 -0.13
N GLY A 227 11.71 -8.40 -0.38
CA GLY A 227 11.36 -9.81 -0.59
C GLY A 227 11.31 -10.15 -2.08
N HIS A 228 12.21 -11.00 -2.57
CA HIS A 228 12.04 -11.65 -3.87
C HIS A 228 11.25 -12.95 -3.70
N VAL A 229 9.96 -12.92 -4.03
CA VAL A 229 9.14 -14.15 -4.12
C VAL A 229 9.44 -14.84 -5.45
N THR A 230 10.42 -15.75 -5.45
CA THR A 230 10.60 -16.72 -6.54
C THR A 230 9.77 -17.97 -6.25
N MET A 231 8.61 -18.10 -6.89
CA MET A 231 7.95 -19.40 -7.04
C MET A 231 8.61 -20.16 -8.19
N ARG A 232 9.31 -21.26 -7.89
CA ARG A 232 9.70 -22.26 -8.90
C ARG A 232 8.47 -23.12 -9.23
#